data_AF-A0A524ND08-F1
#
_entry.id   AF-A0A524ND08-F1
#
_cell.length_a   1.000
_cell.length_b   1.000
_cell.length_c   1.000
_cell.angle_alpha   90.00
_cell.angle_beta   90.00
_cell.angle_gamma   90.00
#
_symmetry.space_group_name_H-M   'P 1'
#
loop_
_entity.id
_entity.type
_entity.pdbx_description
1 polymer ?
#
loop_
_entity_poly.entity_id
_entity_poly.type
_entity_poly.pdbx_seq_one_letter_code
_entity_poly.pdbx_strand_id
1 'polypeptide(L)'
;MNHLDERRAAAIDRITDKRDFRNHALVYCAVNTLLVVIWAASGAGYFWPIWVIAGWGIGLAAHAWRIYGKKPISEAEIIEEMNRVENPSNRTSS
;
A
#
# COMPACT_ATOMS: atom_id res chain seq x y z
N MET A 1 -27.92 5.04 -3.87
CA MET A 1 -26.74 4.23 -3.54
C MET A 1 -26.92 3.75 -2.11
N ASN A 2 -26.88 2.45 -1.85
CA ASN A 2 -27.19 1.90 -0.53
C ASN A 2 -25.92 1.83 0.33
N HIS A 3 -26.01 1.96 1.66
CA HIS A 3 -24.82 1.96 2.55
C HIS A 3 -23.96 0.67 2.43
N LEU A 4 -24.56 -0.43 1.95
CA LEU A 4 -23.88 -1.71 1.70
C LEU A 4 -22.94 -1.62 0.49
N ASP A 5 -23.30 -0.81 -0.50
CA ASP A 5 -22.51 -0.58 -1.72
C ASP A 5 -21.27 0.25 -1.39
N GLU A 6 -21.40 1.28 -0.55
CA GLU A 6 -20.29 2.10 -0.05
C GLU A 6 -19.28 1.28 0.76
N ARG A 7 -19.78 0.40 1.66
CA ARG A 7 -18.90 -0.48 2.47
C ARG A 7 -18.16 -1.50 1.60
N ARG A 8 -18.82 -2.06 0.57
CA ARG A 8 -18.17 -2.96 -0.40
C ARG A 8 -17.14 -2.23 -1.25
N ALA A 9 -17.46 -1.04 -1.76
CA ALA A 9 -16.53 -0.24 -2.55
C ALA A 9 -15.27 0.11 -1.76
N ALA A 10 -15.41 0.59 -0.53
CA ALA A 10 -14.27 0.89 0.35
C ALA A 10 -13.44 -0.34 0.70
N ALA A 11 -14.06 -1.52 0.85
CA ALA A 11 -13.34 -2.77 1.09
C ALA A 11 -12.54 -3.23 -0.15
N ILE A 12 -13.12 -3.13 -1.34
CA ILE A 12 -12.47 -3.49 -2.62
C ILE A 12 -11.29 -2.55 -2.91
N ASP A 13 -11.48 -1.25 -2.67
CA ASP A 13 -10.46 -0.21 -2.89
C ASP A 13 -9.23 -0.46 -2.01
N ARG A 14 -9.43 -0.78 -0.73
CA ARG A 14 -8.34 -1.12 0.22
C ARG A 14 -7.55 -2.36 -0.17
N ILE A 15 -8.19 -3.36 -0.79
CA ILE A 15 -7.52 -4.60 -1.23
C ILE A 15 -6.75 -4.36 -2.52
N THR A 16 -7.29 -3.54 -3.42
CA THR A 16 -6.69 -3.22 -4.72
C THR A 16 -5.44 -2.36 -4.56
N ASP A 17 -5.49 -1.34 -3.69
CA ASP A 17 -4.37 -0.43 -3.40
C ASP A 17 -3.11 -1.17 -2.92
N LYS A 18 -3.28 -2.23 -2.10
CA LYS A 18 -2.14 -3.03 -1.61
C LYS A 18 -1.49 -3.87 -2.71
N ARG A 19 -2.29 -4.40 -3.64
CA ARG A 19 -1.80 -5.24 -4.74
C ARG A 19 -1.02 -4.43 -5.77
N ASP A 20 -1.53 -3.26 -6.12
CA ASP A 20 -0.88 -2.37 -7.07
C ASP A 20 0.46 -1.86 -6.55
N PHE A 21 0.53 -1.48 -5.26
CA PHE A 21 1.81 -1.11 -4.63
C PHE A 21 2.85 -2.22 -4.71
N ARG A 22 2.45 -3.46 -4.40
CA ARG A 22 3.37 -4.61 -4.43
C ARG A 22 3.89 -4.86 -5.84
N ASN A 23 3.02 -4.79 -6.85
CA ASN A 23 3.43 -4.93 -8.24
C ASN A 23 4.40 -3.82 -8.65
N HIS A 24 4.13 -2.57 -8.25
CA HIS A 24 5.00 -1.43 -8.55
C HIS A 24 6.38 -1.58 -7.90
N ALA A 25 6.44 -2.01 -6.64
CA ALA A 25 7.69 -2.29 -5.94
C ALA A 25 8.48 -3.44 -6.58
N LEU A 26 7.81 -4.49 -7.05
CA LEU A 26 8.44 -5.64 -7.69
C LEU A 26 9.04 -5.26 -9.04
N VAL A 27 8.31 -4.49 -9.85
CA VAL A 27 8.83 -3.89 -11.10
C VAL A 27 10.00 -2.96 -10.82
N TYR A 28 9.90 -2.11 -9.80
CA TYR A 28 11.01 -1.23 -9.39
C TYR A 28 12.27 -2.04 -9.06
N CYS A 29 12.17 -3.08 -8.23
CA CYS A 29 13.32 -3.93 -7.90
C CYS A 29 13.89 -4.62 -9.14
N ALA A 30 13.06 -5.15 -10.03
CA ALA A 30 13.51 -5.82 -11.25
C ALA A 30 14.27 -4.86 -12.19
N VAL A 31 13.71 -3.67 -12.43
CA VAL A 31 14.31 -2.65 -13.30
C VAL A 31 15.64 -2.14 -12.71
N ASN A 32 15.68 -1.83 -11.42
CA ASN A 32 16.92 -1.36 -10.78
C ASN A 32 17.99 -2.46 -10.76
N THR A 33 17.63 -3.72 -10.53
CA THR A 33 18.57 -4.84 -10.61
C THR A 33 19.13 -4.96 -12.04
N LEU A 34 18.28 -4.87 -13.05
CA LEU A 34 18.70 -4.90 -14.45
C LEU A 34 19.66 -3.74 -14.78
N LEU A 35 19.37 -2.53 -14.32
CA LEU A 35 20.23 -1.35 -14.51
C LEU A 35 21.61 -1.53 -13.86
N VAL A 36 21.65 -2.08 -12.65
CA VAL A 36 22.91 -2.38 -11.96
C VAL A 36 23.71 -3.45 -12.70
N VAL A 37 23.04 -4.50 -13.20
CA VAL A 37 23.67 -5.55 -14.02
C VAL A 37 24.25 -4.96 -15.31
N ILE A 38 23.48 -4.11 -16.01
CA ILE A 38 23.94 -3.42 -17.22
C ILE A 38 25.16 -2.55 -16.89
N TRP A 39 25.12 -1.76 -15.82
CA TRP A 39 26.25 -0.93 -15.39
C TRP A 39 27.51 -1.76 -15.09
N ALA A 40 27.36 -2.86 -14.35
CA ALA A 40 28.46 -3.77 -14.03
C ALA A 40 29.05 -4.40 -15.31
N ALA A 41 28.19 -4.83 -16.24
CA ALA A 41 28.59 -5.40 -17.53
C ALA A 41 29.22 -4.35 -18.47
N SER A 42 28.85 -3.07 -18.34
CA SER A 42 29.34 -1.98 -19.18
C SER A 42 30.71 -1.42 -18.74
N GLY A 43 31.35 -2.07 -17.77
CA GLY A 43 32.70 -1.70 -17.30
C GLY A 43 32.73 -0.90 -15.99
N ALA A 44 31.61 -0.82 -15.28
CA ALA A 44 31.55 -0.33 -13.89
C ALA A 44 32.16 1.07 -13.66
N GLY A 45 32.02 1.97 -14.64
CA GLY A 45 32.45 3.36 -14.55
C GLY A 45 31.56 4.19 -13.61
N TYR A 46 31.23 5.42 -14.00
CA TYR A 46 30.32 6.25 -13.21
C TYR A 46 28.97 5.55 -12.98
N PHE A 47 28.53 5.45 -11.71
CA PHE A 47 27.33 4.74 -11.28
C PHE A 47 26.06 5.53 -11.61
N TRP A 48 25.80 5.71 -12.91
CA TRP A 48 24.62 6.40 -13.44
C TRP A 48 23.26 5.80 -13.01
N PRO A 49 23.12 4.50 -12.63
CA PRO A 49 21.85 3.98 -12.13
C PRO A 49 21.32 4.72 -10.90
N ILE A 50 22.18 5.42 -10.15
CA ILE A 50 21.78 6.20 -8.97
C ILE A 50 20.71 7.24 -9.28
N TRP A 51 20.75 7.86 -10.45
CA TRP A 51 19.77 8.89 -10.82
C TRP A 51 18.40 8.29 -11.07
N VAL A 52 18.35 7.08 -11.64
CA VAL A 52 17.09 6.34 -11.84
C VAL A 52 16.54 5.86 -10.50
N ILE A 53 17.42 5.29 -9.65
CA ILE A 53 17.07 4.86 -8.29
C ILE A 53 16.51 6.03 -7.48
N ALA A 54 17.18 7.18 -7.50
CA ALA A 54 16.78 8.36 -6.73
C ALA A 54 15.49 9.00 -7.26
N GLY A 55 15.39 9.23 -8.58
CA GLY A 55 14.21 9.84 -9.18
C GLY A 55 12.94 9.02 -8.95
N TRP A 56 13.02 7.71 -9.14
CA TRP A 56 11.88 6.82 -8.93
C TRP A 56 11.68 6.43 -7.46
N GLY A 57 12.76 6.35 -6.68
CA GLY A 57 12.74 6.02 -5.25
C GLY A 57 11.97 7.05 -4.43
N ILE A 58 12.03 8.34 -4.79
CA ILE A 58 11.24 9.40 -4.14
C ILE A 58 9.73 9.19 -4.40
N GLY A 59 9.34 8.88 -5.64
CA GLY A 59 7.95 8.59 -5.98
C GLY A 59 7.41 7.36 -5.25
N LEU A 60 8.21 6.29 -5.17
CA LEU A 60 7.85 5.08 -4.43
C LEU A 60 7.77 5.34 -2.93
N ALA A 61 8.68 6.12 -2.35
CA ALA A 61 8.66 6.50 -0.94
C ALA A 61 7.43 7.34 -0.58
N ALA A 62 7.04 8.30 -1.43
CA ALA A 62 5.82 9.07 -1.24
C ALA A 62 4.56 8.18 -1.28
N HIS A 63 4.52 7.23 -2.21
CA HIS A 63 3.40 6.28 -2.32
C HIS A 63 3.37 5.28 -1.15
N ALA A 64 4.53 4.78 -0.73
CA ALA A 64 4.69 3.95 0.46
C ALA A 64 4.25 4.70 1.73
N TRP A 65 4.61 5.97 1.88
CA TRP A 65 4.16 6.80 3.00
C TRP A 65 2.64 6.96 3.03
N ARG A 66 1.99 7.08 1.87
CA ARG A 66 0.52 7.14 1.79
C ARG A 66 -0.15 5.84 2.25
N ILE A 67 0.45 4.69 1.94
CA ILE A 67 -0.11 3.36 2.23
C ILE A 67 0.25 2.88 3.64
N TYR A 68 1.50 3.05 4.07
CA TYR A 68 2.01 2.61 5.38
C TYR A 68 1.93 3.69 6.47
N GLY A 69 1.91 4.97 6.11
CA GLY A 69 1.77 6.09 7.07
C GLY A 69 0.35 6.26 7.59
N LYS A 70 -0.67 5.76 6.87
CA LYS A 70 -1.97 5.47 7.45
C LYS A 70 -1.86 4.13 8.17
N LYS A 71 -1.66 4.15 9.50
CA LYS A 71 -1.82 2.96 10.35
C LYS A 71 -3.04 2.19 9.84
N PRO A 72 -2.91 0.91 9.46
CA PRO A 72 -4.08 0.13 9.12
C PRO A 72 -4.94 0.12 10.38
N ILE A 73 -6.17 0.65 10.29
CA ILE A 73 -7.21 0.36 11.26
C ILE A 73 -7.19 -1.16 11.37
N SER A 74 -6.71 -1.64 12.52
CA SER A 74 -6.47 -3.05 12.75
C SER A 74 -7.79 -3.77 12.47
N GLU A 75 -7.76 -4.90 11.78
CA GLU A 75 -8.98 -5.71 11.57
C GLU A 75 -9.68 -6.01 12.91
N ALA A 76 -8.91 -6.03 14.01
CA ALA A 76 -9.42 -6.10 15.37
C ALA A 76 -10.36 -4.92 15.75
N GLU A 77 -10.03 -3.69 15.35
CA GLU A 77 -10.84 -2.49 15.63
C GLU A 77 -12.10 -2.45 14.75
N ILE A 78 -12.02 -2.98 13.52
CA ILE A 78 -13.19 -3.13 12.63
C ILE A 78 -14.17 -4.18 13.17
N ILE A 79 -13.66 -5.30 13.69
CA ILE A 79 -14.48 -6.37 14.30
C ILE A 79 -15.10 -5.88 15.61
N GLU A 80 -14.35 -5.13 16.42
CA GLU A 80 -14.84 -4.55 17.67
C GLU A 80 -15.95 -3.52 17.42
N GLU A 81 -15.80 -2.65 16.41
CA GLU A 81 -16.84 -1.70 16.04
C GLU A 81 -18.06 -2.39 15.40
N MET A 82 -17.87 -3.45 14.62
CA MET A 82 -18.99 -4.25 14.09
C MET A 82 -19.82 -4.88 15.22
N ASN A 83 -19.17 -5.47 16.23
CA ASN A 83 -19.85 -6.04 17.40
C ASN A 83 -20.57 -4.97 18.23
N ARG A 84 -20.04 -3.74 18.28
CA ARG A 84 -20.68 -2.59 18.97
C ARG A 84 -21.97 -2.14 18.28
N VAL A 85 -21.97 -2.09 16.95
CA VAL A 85 -23.13 -1.66 16.15
C VAL A 85 -24.21 -2.76 16.08
N GLU A 86 -23.82 -4.03 16.11
CA GLU A 86 -24.74 -5.18 16.06
C GLU A 86 -25.49 -5.44 17.38
N ASN A 87 -24.99 -4.94 18.52
CA ASN A 87 -25.63 -5.11 19.83
C ASN A 87 -26.21 -3.81 20.44
N PRO A 88 -27.27 -3.21 19.85
CA PRO A 88 -27.96 -2.07 20.44
C PRO A 88 -28.97 -2.46 21.55
N SER A 89 -29.17 -3.75 21.87
CA SER A 89 -30.29 -4.22 22.72
C SER A 89 -30.03 -4.19 24.24
N ASN A 90 -28.89 -3.68 24.71
CA ASN A 90 -28.54 -3.65 26.15
C ASN A 90 -28.80 -2.31 26.85
N ARG A 91 -29.02 -1.20 26.11
CA ARG A 91 -29.02 0.15 26.72
C ARG A 91 -30.35 0.64 27.30
N THR A 92 -31.40 -0.17 27.34
CA THR A 92 -32.74 0.25 27.81
C THR A 92 -33.29 -0.58 28.98
N SER A 93 -32.44 -1.12 29.85
CA SER A 93 -32.89 -1.83 31.05
C SER A 93 -32.16 -1.37 32.31
N SER A 94 -32.46 -0.16 32.78
CA SER A 94 -32.45 0.26 34.19
C SER A 94 -33.08 1.64 34.32
#